data_AF-A0A961HRC2-F1
#
_entry.id   AF-A0A961HRC2-F1
#
_cell.length_a   1.000
_cell.length_b   1.000
_cell.length_c   1.000
_cell.angle_alpha   90.00
_cell.angle_beta   90.00
_cell.angle_gamma   90.00
#
_symmetry.space_group_name_H-M   'P 1'
#
loop_
_entity.id
_entity.type
_entity.pdbx_description
1 polymer ?
#
loop_
_entity_poly.entity_id
_entity_poly.type
_entity_poly.pdbx_seq_one_letter_code
_entity_poly.pdbx_strand_id
1 'polypeptide(L)'
;KSVSRVGGKAQAHAFRRIAGDLKLSYAQFEELESFSRFGGHMDERTKKVIEHGRRIRECLKQAEFDPQTVLEQIIVLLALGAGLLDAIDLERIPDAEQALRRIIHTISPNIVSSLTDQGTLSESAEKQILQLSRQALAPFIGQGEEKPDTRNSADGTATRGASRALPVSRSSGRETEVQP
;
A
#
# COMPACT_ATOMS: atom_id res chain seq x y z
N LYS A 1 14.00 -5.27 -19.22
CA LYS A 1 13.11 -6.26 -19.88
C LYS A 1 13.47 -7.66 -19.38
N SER A 2 12.67 -8.23 -18.48
CA SER A 2 12.82 -9.62 -18.04
C SER A 2 12.20 -10.55 -19.09
N VAL A 3 12.94 -11.55 -19.57
CA VAL A 3 12.46 -12.52 -20.56
C VAL A 3 12.86 -13.92 -20.11
N SER A 4 11.88 -14.81 -19.91
CA SER A 4 12.14 -16.23 -19.65
C SER A 4 12.36 -16.97 -20.97
N ARG A 5 13.48 -17.69 -21.09
CA ARG A 5 13.80 -18.52 -22.26
C ARG A 5 12.96 -19.81 -22.33
N VAL A 6 12.40 -20.24 -21.21
CA VAL A 6 11.55 -21.44 -21.09
C VAL A 6 10.07 -21.13 -21.35
N GLY A 7 9.67 -19.86 -21.16
CA GLY A 7 8.29 -19.40 -21.33
C GLY A 7 7.33 -19.93 -20.25
N GLY A 8 6.03 -19.69 -20.44
CA GLY A 8 4.99 -20.08 -19.46
C GLY A 8 4.64 -21.58 -19.42
N LYS A 9 5.32 -22.44 -20.19
CA LYS A 9 5.01 -23.89 -20.29
C LYS A 9 5.37 -24.68 -19.03
N ALA A 10 6.23 -24.14 -18.18
CA ALA A 10 6.63 -24.75 -16.90
C ALA A 10 5.75 -24.31 -15.71
N GLN A 11 4.77 -23.42 -15.94
CA GLN A 11 3.90 -22.89 -14.89
C GLN A 11 2.56 -23.62 -14.88
N ALA A 12 1.94 -23.73 -13.70
CA ALA A 12 0.55 -24.16 -13.59
C ALA A 12 -0.34 -23.32 -14.52
N HIS A 13 -1.26 -23.97 -15.22
CA HIS A 13 -2.12 -23.33 -16.23
C HIS A 13 -2.88 -22.12 -15.66
N ALA A 14 -3.41 -22.27 -14.43
CA ALA A 14 -4.08 -21.19 -13.71
C ALA A 14 -3.17 -19.97 -13.50
N PHE A 15 -1.95 -20.20 -13.02
CA PHE A 15 -0.96 -19.13 -12.79
C PHE A 15 -0.66 -18.38 -14.09
N ARG A 16 -0.40 -19.12 -15.18
CA ARG A 16 -0.08 -18.53 -16.49
C ARG A 16 -1.19 -17.63 -17.01
N ARG A 17 -2.46 -18.05 -16.85
CA ARG A 17 -3.62 -17.25 -17.27
C ARG A 17 -3.65 -15.94 -16.49
N ILE A 18 -3.66 -16.03 -15.16
CA ILE A 18 -3.82 -14.88 -14.27
C ILE A 18 -2.64 -13.90 -14.44
N ALA A 19 -1.40 -14.41 -14.44
CA ALA A 19 -0.21 -13.59 -14.61
C ALA A 19 -0.10 -12.97 -16.02
N GLY A 20 -0.68 -13.61 -17.04
CA GLY A 20 -0.71 -13.11 -18.42
C GLY A 20 -1.50 -11.81 -18.53
N ASP A 21 -2.70 -11.78 -17.96
CA ASP A 21 -3.58 -10.61 -17.97
C ASP A 21 -2.95 -9.45 -17.18
N LEU A 22 -2.42 -9.74 -15.99
CA LEU A 22 -1.72 -8.77 -15.15
C LEU A 22 -0.48 -8.18 -15.80
N LYS A 23 0.28 -9.00 -16.54
CA LYS A 23 1.47 -8.53 -17.28
C LYS A 23 1.10 -7.50 -18.34
N LEU A 24 -0.02 -7.69 -19.04
CA LEU A 24 -0.50 -6.73 -20.03
C LEU A 24 -0.90 -5.41 -19.37
N SER A 25 -1.69 -5.48 -18.29
CA SER A 25 -2.11 -4.30 -17.52
C SER A 25 -0.91 -3.53 -16.96
N TYR A 26 0.09 -4.25 -16.43
CA TYR A 26 1.30 -3.64 -15.89
C TYR A 26 2.16 -2.96 -16.98
N ALA A 27 2.27 -3.58 -18.18
CA ALA A 27 2.97 -2.95 -19.30
C ALA A 27 2.30 -1.64 -19.75
N GLN A 28 0.96 -1.64 -19.85
CA GLN A 28 0.20 -0.42 -20.16
C GLN A 28 0.40 0.66 -19.10
N PHE A 29 0.44 0.28 -17.82
CA PHE A 29 0.77 1.19 -16.74
C PHE A 29 2.16 1.81 -16.89
N GLU A 30 3.21 1.01 -17.14
CA GLU A 30 4.58 1.52 -17.27
C GLU A 30 4.69 2.56 -18.41
N GLU A 31 3.99 2.32 -19.52
CA GLU A 31 3.91 3.27 -20.63
C GLU A 31 3.25 4.58 -20.16
N LEU A 32 2.05 4.51 -19.59
CA LEU A 32 1.28 5.67 -19.16
C LEU A 32 1.96 6.47 -18.03
N GLU A 33 2.59 5.79 -17.08
CA GLU A 33 3.34 6.43 -15.99
C GLU A 33 4.53 7.22 -16.55
N SER A 34 5.25 6.66 -17.53
CA SER A 34 6.34 7.39 -18.20
C SER A 34 5.81 8.65 -18.91
N PHE A 35 4.69 8.56 -19.63
CA PHE A 35 4.07 9.70 -20.30
C PHE A 35 3.56 10.78 -19.34
N SER A 36 3.04 10.38 -18.17
CA SER A 36 2.52 11.31 -17.16
C SER A 36 3.58 12.30 -16.64
N ARG A 37 4.87 11.93 -16.71
CA ARG A 37 5.99 12.79 -16.27
C ARG A 37 6.19 14.03 -17.14
N PHE A 38 5.62 14.05 -18.35
CA PHE A 38 5.73 15.17 -19.29
C PHE A 38 4.61 16.22 -19.14
N GLY A 39 3.75 16.10 -18.11
CA GLY A 39 2.90 17.20 -17.64
C GLY A 39 1.62 17.49 -18.43
N GLY A 40 1.12 16.53 -19.21
CA GLY A 40 -0.15 16.67 -19.95
C GLY A 40 -1.40 16.49 -19.07
N HIS A 41 -2.53 17.07 -19.50
CA HIS A 41 -3.83 16.78 -18.89
C HIS A 41 -4.19 15.30 -19.08
N MET A 42 -4.41 14.61 -17.96
CA MET A 42 -4.79 13.19 -17.95
C MET A 42 -6.28 13.06 -17.66
N ASP A 43 -6.98 12.32 -18.51
CA ASP A 43 -8.36 11.95 -18.28
C ASP A 43 -8.48 10.94 -17.12
N GLU A 44 -9.69 10.83 -16.57
CA GLU A 44 -9.96 10.02 -15.37
C GLU A 44 -9.71 8.52 -15.59
N ARG A 45 -9.90 8.01 -16.80
CA ARG A 45 -9.62 6.60 -17.12
C ARG A 45 -8.13 6.33 -17.05
N THR A 46 -7.32 7.22 -17.60
CA THR A 46 -5.86 7.08 -17.56
C THR A 46 -5.33 7.15 -16.12
N LYS A 47 -5.88 8.05 -15.29
CA LYS A 47 -5.54 8.09 -13.85
C LYS A 47 -5.82 6.76 -13.15
N LYS A 48 -6.99 6.14 -13.40
CA LYS A 48 -7.34 4.84 -12.82
C LYS A 48 -6.36 3.73 -13.22
N VAL A 49 -5.92 3.69 -14.48
CA VAL A 49 -4.92 2.72 -14.92
C VAL A 49 -3.58 2.93 -14.21
N ILE A 50 -3.17 4.20 -14.01
CA ILE A 50 -1.94 4.51 -13.26
C ILE A 50 -2.05 4.10 -11.80
N GLU A 51 -3.15 4.44 -11.14
CA GLU A 51 -3.41 4.09 -9.75
C GLU A 51 -3.45 2.57 -9.55
N HIS A 52 -4.13 1.84 -10.42
CA HIS A 52 -4.14 0.39 -10.41
C HIS A 52 -2.73 -0.19 -10.60
N GLY A 53 -1.98 0.33 -11.58
CA GLY A 53 -0.62 -0.08 -11.86
C GLY A 53 0.37 0.14 -10.71
N ARG A 54 0.20 1.22 -9.93
CA ARG A 54 0.98 1.44 -8.70
C ARG A 54 0.73 0.34 -7.67
N ARG A 55 -0.51 -0.11 -7.52
CA ARG A 55 -0.88 -1.22 -6.61
C ARG A 55 -0.31 -2.55 -7.08
N ILE A 56 -0.35 -2.82 -8.39
CA ILE A 56 0.36 -3.96 -8.98
C ILE A 56 1.85 -3.90 -8.63
N ARG A 57 2.50 -2.75 -8.86
CA ARG A 57 3.93 -2.58 -8.54
C ARG A 57 4.24 -2.85 -7.07
N GLU A 58 3.38 -2.37 -6.17
CA GLU A 58 3.57 -2.53 -4.73
C GLU A 58 3.50 -4.00 -4.32
N CYS A 59 2.47 -4.74 -4.76
CA CYS A 59 2.33 -6.17 -4.48
C CYS A 59 3.40 -7.06 -5.14
N LEU A 60 4.14 -6.54 -6.12
CA LEU A 60 5.27 -7.25 -6.73
C LEU A 60 6.58 -7.06 -5.93
N LYS A 61 6.58 -6.19 -4.91
CA LYS A 61 7.70 -6.10 -3.98
C LYS A 61 7.62 -7.26 -3.00
N GLN A 62 8.74 -7.95 -2.84
CA GLN A 62 8.84 -9.05 -1.88
C GLN A 62 9.96 -8.74 -0.89
N ALA A 63 9.68 -8.88 0.40
CA ALA A 63 10.69 -8.74 1.44
C ALA A 63 11.74 -9.87 1.35
N GLU A 64 12.95 -9.58 1.81
CA GLU A 64 14.01 -10.58 1.89
C GLU A 64 13.59 -11.72 2.84
N PHE A 65 13.90 -12.97 2.48
CA PHE A 65 13.57 -14.17 3.26
C PHE A 65 12.07 -14.43 3.50
N ASP A 66 11.18 -13.84 2.71
CA ASP A 66 9.73 -14.10 2.76
C ASP A 66 9.26 -14.84 1.49
N PRO A 67 9.59 -16.13 1.30
CA PRO A 67 9.17 -16.89 0.12
C PRO A 67 7.65 -17.09 0.14
N GLN A 68 7.00 -16.77 -0.98
CA GLN A 68 5.56 -17.00 -1.16
C GLN A 68 5.32 -18.33 -1.88
N THR A 69 4.35 -19.09 -1.40
CA THR A 69 3.84 -20.28 -2.09
C THR A 69 3.08 -19.88 -3.36
N VAL A 70 2.99 -20.81 -4.32
CA VAL A 70 2.25 -20.58 -5.58
C VAL A 70 0.79 -20.22 -5.32
N LEU A 71 0.18 -20.83 -4.30
CA LEU A 71 -1.21 -20.55 -3.94
C LEU A 71 -1.38 -19.14 -3.35
N GLU A 72 -0.49 -18.72 -2.44
CA GLU A 72 -0.47 -17.34 -1.93
C GLU A 72 -0.36 -16.33 -3.08
N GLN A 73 0.58 -16.57 -4.01
CA GLN A 73 0.75 -15.71 -5.18
C GLN A 73 -0.52 -15.65 -6.02
N ILE A 74 -1.19 -16.78 -6.26
CA ILE A 74 -2.44 -16.81 -7.04
C ILE A 74 -3.54 -16.03 -6.37
N ILE A 75 -3.68 -16.10 -5.04
CA ILE A 75 -4.70 -15.33 -4.31
C ILE A 75 -4.46 -13.82 -4.49
N VAL A 76 -3.21 -13.37 -4.32
CA VAL A 76 -2.83 -11.95 -4.49
C VAL A 76 -3.07 -11.50 -5.93
N LEU A 77 -2.62 -12.27 -6.92
CA LEU A 77 -2.79 -11.94 -8.33
C LEU A 77 -4.27 -11.93 -8.75
N LEU A 78 -5.10 -12.86 -8.26
CA LEU A 78 -6.55 -12.82 -8.52
C LEU A 78 -7.21 -11.57 -7.94
N ALA A 79 -6.85 -11.20 -6.70
CA ALA A 79 -7.40 -10.02 -6.06
C ALA A 79 -6.99 -8.73 -6.80
N LEU A 80 -5.74 -8.65 -7.28
CA LEU A 80 -5.27 -7.57 -8.15
C LEU A 80 -6.04 -7.54 -9.47
N GLY A 81 -6.11 -8.65 -10.20
CA GLY A 81 -6.82 -8.72 -11.49
C GLY A 81 -8.31 -8.36 -11.39
N ALA A 82 -8.93 -8.62 -10.24
CA ALA A 82 -10.31 -8.25 -9.95
C ALA A 82 -10.50 -6.82 -9.42
N GLY A 83 -9.42 -6.02 -9.32
CA GLY A 83 -9.47 -4.64 -8.84
C GLY A 83 -9.81 -4.48 -7.36
N LEU A 84 -9.64 -5.54 -6.54
CA LEU A 84 -10.06 -5.50 -5.14
C LEU A 84 -9.20 -4.58 -4.27
N LEU A 85 -7.98 -4.28 -4.71
CA LEU A 85 -7.04 -3.41 -4.00
C LEU A 85 -7.15 -1.93 -4.43
N ASP A 86 -8.00 -1.61 -5.42
CA ASP A 86 -8.07 -0.25 -5.97
C ASP A 86 -8.59 0.78 -4.96
N ALA A 87 -9.44 0.34 -4.03
CA ALA A 87 -10.00 1.16 -2.96
C ALA A 87 -9.10 1.24 -1.71
N ILE A 88 -7.91 0.62 -1.73
CA ILE A 88 -6.96 0.60 -0.62
C ILE A 88 -5.87 1.64 -0.90
N ASP A 89 -5.50 2.38 0.14
CA ASP A 89 -4.38 3.33 0.08
C ASP A 89 -3.06 2.60 -0.16
N LEU A 90 -2.19 3.20 -0.97
CA LEU A 90 -0.94 2.56 -1.41
C LEU A 90 -0.05 2.12 -0.23
N GLU A 91 -0.03 2.90 0.85
CA GLU A 91 0.74 2.64 2.07
C GLU A 91 0.27 1.40 2.83
N ARG A 92 -1.00 1.01 2.67
CA ARG A 92 -1.62 -0.15 3.34
C ARG A 92 -1.61 -1.41 2.48
N ILE A 93 -1.13 -1.33 1.25
CA ILE A 93 -1.06 -2.47 0.34
C ILE A 93 -0.23 -3.62 0.91
N PRO A 94 0.94 -3.41 1.54
CA PRO A 94 1.70 -4.51 2.14
C PRO A 94 0.90 -5.28 3.19
N ASP A 95 0.18 -4.57 4.07
CA ASP A 95 -0.64 -5.21 5.11
C ASP A 95 -1.85 -5.95 4.52
N ALA A 96 -2.47 -5.35 3.49
CA ALA A 96 -3.57 -5.95 2.74
C ALA A 96 -3.13 -7.22 2.00
N GLU A 97 -1.95 -7.21 1.38
CA GLU A 97 -1.34 -8.38 0.74
C GLU A 97 -1.11 -9.49 1.76
N GLN A 98 -0.57 -9.17 2.94
CA GLN A 98 -0.40 -10.15 4.01
C GLN A 98 -1.75 -10.72 4.49
N ALA A 99 -2.80 -9.91 4.54
CA ALA A 99 -4.15 -10.39 4.84
C ALA A 99 -4.67 -11.36 3.77
N LEU A 100 -4.42 -11.08 2.48
CA LEU A 100 -4.77 -11.98 1.39
C LEU A 100 -4.02 -13.30 1.48
N ARG A 101 -2.72 -13.28 1.77
CA ARG A 101 -1.91 -14.49 1.92
C ARG A 101 -2.45 -15.41 3.00
N ARG A 102 -2.88 -14.85 4.15
CA ARG A 102 -3.46 -15.63 5.27
C ARG A 102 -4.74 -16.38 4.92
N ILE A 103 -5.45 -16.01 3.85
CA ILE A 103 -6.65 -16.73 3.38
C ILE A 103 -6.34 -18.18 3.01
N ILE A 104 -5.07 -18.49 2.66
CA ILE A 104 -4.65 -19.86 2.33
C ILE A 104 -5.08 -20.89 3.39
N HIS A 105 -5.11 -20.51 4.66
CA HIS A 105 -5.52 -21.37 5.77
C HIS A 105 -7.03 -21.65 5.82
N THR A 106 -7.83 -20.88 5.06
CA THR A 106 -9.29 -21.00 4.96
C THR A 106 -9.72 -21.65 3.64
N ILE A 107 -8.81 -21.84 2.69
CA ILE A 107 -9.11 -22.46 1.40
C ILE A 107 -9.32 -23.96 1.58
N SER A 108 -10.38 -24.47 0.96
CA SER A 108 -10.71 -25.90 0.99
C SER A 108 -9.56 -26.75 0.42
N PRO A 109 -9.19 -27.88 1.05
CA PRO A 109 -8.12 -28.75 0.58
C PRO A 109 -8.29 -29.23 -0.87
N ASN A 110 -9.53 -29.37 -1.34
CA ASN A 110 -9.84 -29.73 -2.73
C ASN A 110 -9.28 -28.70 -3.72
N ILE A 111 -9.46 -27.40 -3.44
CA ILE A 111 -8.93 -26.32 -4.30
C ILE A 111 -7.40 -26.35 -4.29
N VAL A 112 -6.80 -26.60 -3.13
CA VAL A 112 -5.35 -26.75 -3.00
C VAL A 112 -4.86 -27.91 -3.88
N SER A 113 -5.48 -29.08 -3.79
CA SER A 113 -5.11 -30.25 -4.59
C SER A 113 -5.31 -30.05 -6.09
N SER A 114 -6.41 -29.42 -6.52
CA SER A 114 -6.62 -29.13 -7.94
C SER A 114 -5.52 -28.22 -8.49
N LEU A 115 -5.07 -27.27 -7.69
CA LEU A 115 -4.02 -26.35 -8.09
C LEU A 115 -2.63 -27.01 -8.11
N THR A 116 -2.31 -27.86 -7.13
CA THR A 116 -1.02 -28.55 -7.06
C THR A 116 -0.89 -29.67 -8.08
N ASP A 117 -1.96 -30.46 -8.26
CA ASP A 117 -1.91 -31.73 -8.99
C ASP A 117 -2.27 -31.53 -10.47
N GLN A 118 -3.27 -30.68 -10.73
CA GLN A 118 -3.77 -30.44 -12.10
C GLN A 118 -3.30 -29.09 -12.65
N GLY A 119 -2.83 -28.17 -11.81
CA GLY A 119 -2.44 -26.83 -12.21
C GLY A 119 -3.59 -25.97 -12.72
N THR A 120 -4.85 -26.38 -12.47
CA THR A 120 -6.05 -25.71 -12.95
C THR A 120 -6.83 -25.09 -11.79
N LEU A 121 -7.59 -24.04 -12.09
CA LEU A 121 -8.48 -23.38 -11.16
C LEU A 121 -9.85 -23.30 -11.83
N SER A 122 -10.86 -23.92 -11.21
CA SER A 122 -12.23 -23.84 -11.71
C SER A 122 -12.83 -22.47 -11.42
N GLU A 123 -13.84 -22.07 -12.20
CA GLU A 123 -14.54 -20.80 -11.97
C GLU A 123 -15.20 -20.74 -10.58
N SER A 124 -15.66 -21.89 -10.07
CA SER A 124 -16.22 -21.98 -8.71
C SER A 124 -15.17 -21.69 -7.65
N ALA A 125 -13.98 -22.28 -7.78
CA ALA A 125 -12.86 -22.05 -6.87
C ALA A 125 -12.39 -20.59 -6.93
N GLU A 126 -12.30 -20.01 -8.14
CA GLU A 126 -11.95 -18.59 -8.32
C GLU A 126 -12.95 -17.66 -7.63
N LYS A 127 -14.26 -17.89 -7.80
CA LYS A 127 -15.30 -17.12 -7.12
C LYS A 127 -15.21 -17.23 -5.60
N GLN A 128 -14.95 -18.43 -5.08
CA GLN A 128 -14.76 -18.65 -3.65
C GLN A 128 -13.54 -17.88 -3.11
N ILE A 129 -12.41 -17.95 -3.82
CA ILE A 129 -11.19 -17.20 -3.45
C ILE A 129 -11.48 -15.70 -3.46
N LEU A 130 -12.09 -15.17 -4.53
CA LEU A 130 -12.43 -13.74 -4.62
C LEU A 130 -13.37 -13.29 -3.51
N GLN A 131 -14.31 -14.14 -3.10
CA GLN A 131 -15.21 -13.82 -1.99
C GLN A 131 -14.47 -13.77 -0.65
N LEU A 132 -13.59 -14.73 -0.37
CA LEU A 132 -12.73 -14.70 0.82
C LEU A 132 -11.78 -13.49 0.79
N SER A 133 -11.24 -13.14 -0.38
CA SER A 133 -10.39 -11.96 -0.56
C SER A 133 -11.12 -10.68 -0.21
N ARG A 134 -12.39 -10.52 -0.63
CA ARG A 134 -13.20 -9.36 -0.25
C ARG A 134 -13.40 -9.26 1.26
N GLN A 135 -13.62 -10.38 1.94
CA GLN A 135 -13.78 -10.41 3.39
C GLN A 135 -12.49 -10.01 4.11
N ALA A 136 -11.35 -10.56 3.68
CA ALA A 136 -10.05 -10.24 4.26
C ALA A 136 -9.63 -8.78 4.02
N LEU A 137 -10.04 -8.19 2.89
CA LEU A 137 -9.71 -6.83 2.52
C LEU A 137 -10.66 -5.77 3.12
N ALA A 138 -11.83 -6.17 3.64
CA ALA A 138 -12.80 -5.23 4.20
C ALA A 138 -12.23 -4.24 5.25
N PRO A 139 -11.32 -4.63 6.16
CA PRO A 139 -10.72 -3.70 7.13
C PRO A 139 -9.78 -2.64 6.51
N PHE A 140 -9.40 -2.81 5.24
CA PHE A 140 -8.46 -1.95 4.54
C PHE A 140 -9.15 -0.87 3.69
N ILE A 141 -10.46 -1.03 3.44
CA ILE A 141 -11.26 -0.12 2.62
C ILE A 141 -11.80 1.00 3.51
N GLY A 142 -11.53 2.27 3.17
CA GLY A 142 -12.19 3.43 3.77
C GLY A 142 -11.56 4.04 5.03
N GLN A 143 -10.26 3.88 5.27
CA GLN A 143 -9.55 4.63 6.35
C GLN A 143 -8.65 5.76 5.84
N GLY A 144 -8.78 6.15 4.58
CA GLY A 144 -8.02 7.25 4.00
C GLY A 144 -8.63 8.62 4.29
N GLU A 145 -8.75 9.02 5.56
CA GLU A 145 -8.83 10.43 6.00
C GLU A 145 -8.45 10.55 7.49
N GLU A 146 -7.15 10.56 7.81
CA GLU A 146 -6.63 11.30 8.97
C GLU A 146 -5.12 11.50 8.77
N LYS A 147 -4.77 12.47 7.91
CA LYS A 147 -3.40 13.00 7.87
C LYS A 147 -3.33 14.05 8.99
N PRO A 148 -2.46 13.91 10.02
CA PRO A 148 -2.29 14.96 11.01
C PRO A 148 -1.67 16.17 10.31
N ASP A 149 -2.45 17.26 10.24
CA ASP A 149 -2.05 18.54 9.68
C ASP A 149 -1.05 19.21 10.65
N THR A 150 0.25 18.95 10.47
CA THR A 150 1.31 19.65 11.20
C THR A 150 1.48 21.07 10.65
N ARG A 151 0.46 21.92 10.84
CA ARG A 151 0.63 23.38 10.83
C ARG A 151 1.12 23.81 12.21
N ASN A 152 2.41 23.59 12.47
CA ASN A 152 3.07 24.20 13.61
C ASN A 152 3.44 25.64 13.27
N SER A 153 2.90 26.54 14.09
CA SER A 153 3.16 27.96 14.18
C SER A 153 4.63 28.33 14.02
N ALA A 154 4.91 29.18 13.02
CA ALA A 154 6.10 30.01 12.98
C ALA A 154 5.66 31.45 12.69
N ASP A 155 5.01 32.07 13.67
CA ASP A 155 4.85 33.53 13.69
C ASP A 155 6.11 34.12 14.35
N GLY A 156 7.08 34.47 13.50
CA GLY A 156 8.30 35.15 13.88
C GLY A 156 8.08 36.66 13.92
N THR A 157 7.61 37.17 15.05
CA THR A 157 7.59 38.62 15.32
C THR A 157 8.66 38.99 16.36
N ALA A 158 9.81 39.47 15.89
CA ALA A 158 10.74 40.24 16.73
C ALA A 158 11.64 41.14 15.86
N THR A 159 11.14 42.34 15.53
CA THR A 159 11.97 43.44 15.02
C THR A 159 11.90 44.62 15.99
N ARG A 160 13.04 44.85 16.66
CA ARG A 160 13.67 46.11 17.12
C ARG A 160 12.81 47.27 17.65
N GLY A 161 13.18 47.78 18.82
CA GLY A 161 12.90 49.16 19.21
C GLY A 161 13.32 49.50 20.64
N ALA A 162 14.40 50.27 20.78
CA ALA A 162 15.00 50.70 22.05
C ALA A 162 14.22 51.82 22.76
N SER A 163 14.27 51.88 24.11
CA SER A 163 14.69 53.09 24.88
C SER A 163 14.28 53.10 26.37
N ARG A 164 15.29 53.29 27.22
CA ARG A 164 15.40 54.31 28.29
C ARG A 164 14.58 54.16 29.60
N ALA A 165 15.26 53.86 30.71
CA ALA A 165 15.53 54.77 31.86
C ALA A 165 15.73 54.05 33.22
N LEU A 166 16.93 54.26 33.80
CA LEU A 166 17.36 54.35 35.23
C LEU A 166 16.68 53.54 36.37
N PRO A 167 17.49 53.00 37.31
CA PRO A 167 17.08 52.85 38.71
C PRO A 167 17.94 53.72 39.66
N VAL A 168 17.28 54.48 40.55
CA VAL A 168 17.93 55.16 41.70
C VAL A 168 17.11 54.91 42.98
N SER A 169 17.75 54.11 43.85
CA SER A 169 17.88 54.26 45.31
C SER A 169 16.73 54.01 46.32
N ARG A 170 17.15 53.28 47.38
CA ARG A 170 16.77 53.33 48.81
C ARG A 170 15.42 52.71 49.19
N SER A 171 15.20 52.07 50.34
CA SER A 171 15.97 51.55 51.50
C SER A 171 14.91 51.07 52.50
N SER A 172 15.27 50.23 53.49
CA SER A 172 14.48 49.75 54.67
C SER A 172 13.92 48.33 54.50
N GLY A 173 14.20 47.32 55.32
CA GLY A 173 14.77 47.25 56.67
C GLY A 173 14.03 46.16 57.48
N ARG A 174 14.75 45.49 58.40
CA ARG A 174 14.37 44.43 59.39
C ARG A 174 14.58 42.98 58.92
N GLU A 175 15.56 42.22 59.44
CA GLU A 175 15.71 41.65 60.81
C GLU A 175 14.50 40.77 61.16
N THR A 176 14.53 39.54 61.67
CA THR A 176 15.48 38.60 62.33
C THR A 176 14.72 37.23 62.33
N GLU A 177 15.29 36.02 62.31
CA GLU A 177 15.68 35.14 63.45
C GLU A 177 15.46 33.67 62.98
N VAL A 178 16.49 32.83 62.77
CA VAL A 178 16.99 31.72 63.65
C VAL A 178 15.88 30.74 64.12
N GLN A 179 15.69 29.56 63.49
CA GLN A 179 16.22 28.20 63.84
C GLN A 179 15.62 27.58 65.13
N PRO A 180 15.68 26.24 65.38
CA PRO A 180 16.60 25.20 64.89
C PRO A 180 16.04 24.21 63.87
#